data_AF-A0A0C2W7X8-F1
#
_entry.id   AF-A0A0C2W7X8-F1
#
_cell.length_a   1.000
_cell.length_b   1.000
_cell.length_c   1.000
_cell.angle_alpha   90.00
_cell.angle_beta   90.00
_cell.angle_gamma   90.00
#
_symmetry.space_group_name_H-M   'P 1'
#
loop_
_entity.id
_entity.type
_entity.pdbx_description
1 polymer ?
#
loop_
_entity_poly.entity_id
_entity_poly.type
_entity_poly.pdbx_seq_one_letter_code
_entity_poly.pdbx_strand_id
1 'polypeptide(L)' 'MNGFGMNVIAYDPFIQSADEYIQLKSTVDELLQESDFVSLHMPYSTKLHHFIDKAKLEK' A
#
# COMPACT_ATOMS: atom_id res chain seq x y z
N MET A 1 17.49 9.32 -1.94
CA MET A 1 16.97 10.46 -1.15
C MET A 1 15.72 9.97 -0.43
N ASN A 2 15.76 9.79 0.88
CA ASN A 2 14.58 9.34 1.65
C ASN A 2 14.11 10.54 2.48
N GLY A 3 13.12 11.29 1.97
CA GLY A 3 12.71 12.60 2.51
C GLY A 3 12.62 12.65 4.04
N PHE A 4 11.79 11.80 4.63
CA PHE A 4 11.62 11.68 6.09
C PHE A 4 12.31 10.45 6.70
N GLY A 5 13.18 9.76 5.97
CA GLY A 5 13.82 8.53 6.45
C GLY A 5 12.86 7.35 6.71
N MET A 6 11.64 7.38 6.14
CA MET A 6 10.68 6.29 6.26
C MET A 6 11.10 5.06 5.47
N ASN A 7 10.69 3.88 5.94
CA ASN A 7 10.64 2.68 5.11
C ASN A 7 9.41 2.76 4.20
N VAL A 8 9.60 2.77 2.88
CA VAL A 8 8.49 2.89 1.93
C VAL A 8 8.17 1.52 1.35
N ILE A 9 6.97 1.04 1.64
CA ILE A 9 6.41 -0.18 1.07
C ILE A 9 5.20 0.15 0.20
N ALA A 10 4.98 -0.62 -0.86
CA ALA A 10 3.86 -0.39 -1.79
C ALA A 10 3.28 -1.70 -2.30
N TYR A 11 1.99 -1.68 -2.65
CA TYR A 11 1.32 -2.74 -3.39
C TYR A 11 0.65 -2.12 -4.61
N ASP A 12 0.94 -2.67 -5.79
CA ASP A 12 0.24 -2.35 -7.02
C ASP A 12 0.19 -3.63 -7.88
N PRO A 13 -1.00 -4.11 -8.27
CA PRO A 13 -1.13 -5.37 -9.00
C PRO A 13 -0.67 -5.28 -10.46
N PHE A 14 -0.34 -4.10 -10.98
CA PHE A 14 -0.02 -3.87 -12.39
C PHE A 14 1.47 -3.69 -12.66
N ILE A 15 2.28 -3.45 -11.63
CA ILE A 15 3.73 -3.22 -11.78
C ILE A 15 4.52 -4.39 -11.19
N GLN A 16 5.68 -4.65 -11.78
CA GLN A 16 6.62 -5.67 -11.29
C GLN A 16 7.92 -5.06 -10.74
N SER A 17 8.08 -3.75 -10.91
CA SER A 17 9.26 -2.99 -10.48
C SER A 17 8.82 -1.63 -9.96
N ALA A 18 9.52 -1.15 -8.94
CA ALA A 18 9.40 0.20 -8.42
C ALA A 18 10.81 0.81 -8.30
N ASP A 19 10.88 2.08 -7.91
CA ASP A 19 12.16 2.71 -7.59
C ASP A 19 12.88 1.95 -6.46
N GLU A 20 14.21 2.01 -6.43
CA GLU A 20 15.05 1.23 -5.50
C GLU A 20 14.71 1.45 -4.00
N TYR A 21 14.11 2.58 -3.65
CA TYR A 21 13.72 2.91 -2.28
C TYR A 21 12.34 2.38 -1.88
N ILE A 22 11.61 1.76 -2.81
CA ILE A 22 10.27 1.20 -2.59
C ILE A 22 10.34 -0.32 -2.57
N GLN A 23 9.92 -0.92 -1.46
CA GLN A 23 9.75 -2.36 -1.37
C GLN A 23 8.32 -2.75 -1.78
N LEU A 24 8.18 -3.46 -2.90
CA LEU A 24 6.90 -4.01 -3.32
C LEU A 24 6.48 -5.19 -2.42
N LYS A 25 5.22 -5.18 -1.99
CA LYS A 25 4.56 -6.27 -1.26
C LYS A 25 3.70 -7.09 -2.21
N SER A 26 3.53 -8.38 -1.89
CA SER A 26 2.80 -9.30 -2.76
C SER A 26 1.29 -9.14 -2.61
N THR A 27 0.85 -8.69 -1.43
CA THR A 27 -0.56 -8.47 -1.11
C THR A 27 -0.78 -7.18 -0.33
N VAL A 28 -2.02 -6.66 -0.38
CA VAL A 28 -2.45 -5.53 0.45
C VAL A 28 -2.39 -5.87 1.93
N ASP A 29 -2.67 -7.11 2.30
CA ASP A 29 -2.70 -7.52 3.70
C ASP A 29 -1.29 -7.50 4.31
N GLU A 30 -0.27 -7.94 3.57
CA GLU A 30 1.15 -7.78 3.97
C GLU A 30 1.51 -6.30 4.15
N LEU A 31 1.08 -5.45 3.22
CA LEU A 31 1.32 -4.00 3.31
C LEU A 31 0.68 -3.40 4.57
N LEU A 32 -0.59 -3.72 4.83
CA LEU A 32 -1.32 -3.16 5.97
C LEU A 32 -0.72 -3.61 7.30
N GLN A 33 -0.28 -4.87 7.42
CA GLN A 33 0.33 -5.40 8.64
C GLN A 33 1.67 -4.74 9.01
N GLU A 34 2.44 -4.30 8.02
CA GLU A 34 3.76 -3.68 8.23
C GLU A 34 3.72 -2.15 8.29
N SER A 35 2.60 -1.53 7.90
CA SER A 35 2.50 -0.07 7.77
C SER A 35 2.11 0.61 9.08
N ASP A 36 2.92 1.58 9.53
CA ASP A 36 2.50 2.53 10.58
C ASP A 36 1.59 3.64 10.03
N PHE A 37 1.75 3.98 8.73
CA PHE A 37 0.97 4.98 8.02
C PHE A 37 0.62 4.49 6.63
N VAL A 38 -0.64 4.66 6.21
CA VAL A 38 -1.14 4.21 4.91
C VAL A 38 -1.67 5.39 4.11
N SER A 39 -1.27 5.48 2.84
CA SER A 39 -1.80 6.44 1.87
C SER A 39 -2.36 5.70 0.65
N LEU A 40 -3.52 6.13 0.16
CA LEU A 40 -4.19 5.51 -0.98
C LEU A 40 -3.96 6.36 -2.24
N HIS A 41 -3.37 5.75 -3.26
CA HIS A 41 -3.10 6.35 -4.56
C HIS A 41 -3.84 5.64 -5.70
N MET A 42 -4.97 5.00 -5.38
CA MET A 42 -5.79 4.28 -6.36
C MET A 42 -6.90 5.21 -6.87
N PRO A 43 -7.15 5.28 -8.19
CA PRO A 43 -8.32 5.98 -8.70
C PRO A 43 -9.60 5.28 -8.24
N TYR A 44 -10.65 6.06 -8.02
CA TYR A 44 -11.94 5.49 -7.63
C TYR A 44 -12.55 4.62 -8.74
N SER A 45 -13.14 3.49 -8.33
CA SER A 45 -14.08 2.71 -9.13
C SER A 45 -15.09 2.04 -8.21
N THR A 46 -16.24 1.58 -8.74
CA THR A 46 -17.22 0.84 -7.96
C THR A 46 -16.65 -0.44 -7.34
N LYS A 47 -15.66 -1.07 -8.00
CA LYS A 47 -14.94 -2.25 -7.46
C LYS A 47 -14.05 -1.93 -6.26
N LEU A 48 -13.59 -0.68 -6.15
CA LEU A 48 -12.72 -0.19 -5.08
C LEU A 48 -13.49 0.61 -4.03
N HIS A 49 -14.82 0.71 -4.16
CA HIS A 49 -15.65 1.34 -3.15
C HIS A 49 -15.56 0.53 -1.85
N HIS A 50 -15.24 1.20 -0.75
CA HIS A 50 -14.91 0.56 0.53
C HIS A 50 -13.74 -0.45 0.46
N PHE A 51 -12.77 -0.21 -0.42
CA PHE A 51 -11.58 -1.06 -0.50
C PHE A 51 -10.81 -1.17 0.83
N ILE A 52 -10.76 -0.07 1.59
CA ILE A 52 -10.36 -0.07 3.00
C ILE A 52 -11.64 0.03 3.82
N ASP A 53 -12.02 -1.07 4.45
CA ASP A 53 -13.19 -1.19 5.30
C ASP A 53 -12.77 -1.48 6.75
N LYS A 54 -13.78 -1.64 7.62
CA LYS A 54 -13.55 -1.96 9.04
C LYS A 54 -12.77 -3.26 9.22
N ALA A 55 -13.06 -4.29 8.43
CA ALA A 55 -12.40 -5.59 8.56
C ALA A 55 -10.89 -5.51 8.25
N LYS A 56 -10.47 -4.63 7.32
CA LYS A 56 -9.06 -4.38 7.03
C LYS A 56 -8.34 -3.54 8.07
N LEU A 57 -9.05 -2.69 8.81
CA LEU A 57 -8.47 -1.84 9.86
C LEU A 57 -8.41 -2.52 11.24
N GLU A 58 -9.17 -3.60 11.44
CA GLU A 58 -9.17 -4.39 12.68
C GLU A 58 -8.18 -5.56 12.67
N LYS A 59 -7.42 -5.73 11.58
CA LYS A 59 -6.32 -6.70 11.47
C LYS A 59 -5.06 -6.20 12.13
#